data_AF-A0A821XP84-F1
#
_entry.id   AF-A0A821XP84-F1
#
_cell.length_a   1.000
_cell.length_b   1.000
_cell.length_c   1.000
_cell.angle_alpha   90.00
_cell.angle_beta   90.00
_cell.angle_gamma   90.00
#
_symmetry.space_group_name_H-M   'P 1'
#
loop_
_entity.id
_entity.type
_entity.pdbx_description
1 polymer ?
#
loop_
_entity_poly.entity_id
_entity_poly.type
_entity_poly.pdbx_seq_one_letter_code
_entity_poly.pdbx_strand_id
1 'polypeptide(L)'
;MSCTEETDAHWSYYNPFKWHEHFPDAGGTSQSPIDIKFHETIAQQFPPFEFSPDHQREINFTLTNNGHQVAVTLSKDSENLN
;
A
#
# COMPACT_ATOMS: atom_id res chain seq x y z
N MET A 1 -1.16 -23.36 -1.12
CA MET A 1 -0.11 -22.38 -0.77
C MET A 1 -0.70 -21.51 0.32
N SER A 2 -0.31 -21.77 1.57
CA SER A 2 -0.79 -21.08 2.76
C SER A 2 0.27 -20.06 3.13
N CYS A 3 -0.04 -18.76 3.01
CA CYS A 3 0.79 -17.71 3.56
C CYS A 3 0.53 -17.66 5.07
N THR A 4 1.26 -18.46 5.82
CA THR A 4 1.26 -18.41 7.29
C THR A 4 2.66 -18.69 7.79
N GLU A 5 3.54 -17.69 7.74
CA GLU A 5 4.68 -17.60 8.64
C GLU A 5 4.85 -16.13 9.05
N GLU A 6 4.45 -15.83 10.30
CA GLU A 6 4.93 -14.63 11.00
C GLU A 6 6.43 -14.79 11.22
N THR A 7 7.23 -14.37 10.25
CA THR A 7 8.63 -14.09 10.51
C THR A 7 8.67 -12.74 11.22
N ASP A 8 9.04 -12.73 12.50
CA ASP A 8 9.35 -11.54 13.33
C ASP A 8 10.62 -10.82 12.82
N ALA A 9 10.72 -10.65 11.49
CA ALA A 9 11.78 -9.95 10.82
C ALA A 9 11.54 -8.45 11.02
N HIS A 10 12.12 -7.91 12.08
CA HIS A 10 12.08 -6.48 12.33
C HIS A 10 12.77 -5.71 11.19
N TRP A 11 12.07 -4.76 10.58
CA TRP A 11 12.61 -3.85 9.58
C TRP A 11 12.58 -2.41 10.06
N SER A 12 13.43 -1.57 9.46
CA SER A 12 13.41 -0.12 9.71
C SER A 12 13.87 0.63 8.47
N TYR A 13 13.58 1.93 8.43
CA TYR A 13 14.03 2.82 7.36
C TYR A 13 15.52 3.21 7.46
N TYR A 14 16.25 2.78 8.50
CA TYR A 14 17.68 3.10 8.63
C TYR A 14 18.53 2.46 7.53
N ASN A 15 18.17 1.26 7.07
CA ASN A 15 18.91 0.58 6.01
C ASN A 15 17.99 -0.26 5.10
N PRO A 16 17.21 0.38 4.20
CA PRO A 16 16.30 -0.33 3.30
C PRO A 16 17.01 -1.26 2.32
N PHE A 17 18.27 -0.99 1.98
CA PHE A 17 19.07 -1.84 1.09
C PHE A 17 19.24 -3.27 1.62
N LYS A 18 19.04 -3.50 2.93
CA LYS A 18 19.13 -4.82 3.56
C LYS A 18 17.80 -5.53 3.71
N TRP A 19 16.67 -4.93 3.34
CA TRP A 19 15.38 -5.59 3.49
C TRP A 19 15.32 -6.93 2.75
N HIS A 20 15.98 -7.04 1.60
CA HIS A 20 16.07 -8.29 0.83
C HIS A 20 16.71 -9.46 1.58
N GLU A 21 17.50 -9.21 2.64
CA GLU A 21 18.11 -10.27 3.46
C GLU A 21 17.04 -11.08 4.23
N HIS A 22 15.90 -10.45 4.56
CA HIS A 22 14.79 -11.07 5.30
C HIS A 22 13.46 -11.09 4.52
N PHE A 23 13.31 -10.20 3.54
CA PHE A 23 12.16 -10.07 2.67
C PHE A 23 12.64 -10.19 1.22
N PRO A 24 12.87 -11.40 0.68
CA PRO A 24 13.52 -11.60 -0.62
C PRO A 24 12.87 -10.81 -1.77
N ASP A 25 11.55 -10.62 -1.72
CA ASP A 25 10.81 -9.83 -2.70
C ASP A 25 11.28 -8.37 -2.76
N ALA A 26 11.79 -7.79 -1.67
CA ALA A 26 12.35 -6.44 -1.63
C ALA A 26 13.63 -6.28 -2.48
N GLY A 27 14.25 -7.38 -2.92
CA GLY A 27 15.37 -7.40 -3.86
C GLY A 27 14.97 -7.71 -5.32
N GLY A 28 13.67 -7.77 -5.62
CA GLY A 28 13.17 -8.10 -6.95
C GLY A 28 13.43 -7.01 -8.01
N THR A 29 13.13 -7.32 -9.28
CA THR A 29 13.36 -6.40 -10.41
C THR A 29 12.24 -5.38 -10.65
N SER A 30 11.13 -5.52 -9.94
CA SER A 30 9.92 -4.71 -10.12
C SER A 30 9.49 -4.04 -8.82
N GLN A 31 10.45 -3.41 -8.14
CA GLN A 31 10.22 -2.69 -6.89
C GLN A 31 9.72 -1.25 -7.13
N SER A 32 9.04 -0.72 -6.11
CA SER A 32 8.72 0.70 -5.98
C SER A 32 9.47 1.29 -4.77
N PRO A 33 9.70 2.61 -4.71
CA PRO A 33 9.37 3.63 -5.71
C PRO A 33 10.32 3.62 -6.92
N ILE A 34 9.91 4.30 -8.00
CA ILE A 34 10.75 4.59 -9.17
C ILE A 34 10.70 6.08 -9.50
N ASP A 35 11.72 6.57 -10.23
CA ASP A 35 11.68 7.89 -10.84
C ASP A 35 10.81 7.88 -12.10
N ILE A 36 9.73 8.66 -12.11
CA ILE A 36 8.84 8.77 -13.27
C ILE A 36 9.34 9.90 -14.16
N LYS A 37 10.11 9.54 -15.19
CA LYS A 37 10.58 10.48 -16.20
C LYS A 37 9.48 10.74 -17.23
N PHE A 38 8.85 11.91 -17.12
CA PHE A 38 7.71 12.29 -17.96
C PHE A 38 7.93 12.06 -19.47
N HIS A 39 9.13 12.39 -19.99
CA HIS A 39 9.47 12.25 -21.40
C HIS A 39 9.66 10.79 -21.86
N GLU A 40 9.81 9.85 -20.94
CA GLU A 40 9.89 8.40 -21.20
C GLU A 40 8.52 7.70 -21.02
N THR A 41 7.46 8.45 -20.67
CA THR A 41 6.12 7.87 -20.51
C THR A 41 5.46 7.57 -21.85
N ILE A 42 4.61 6.53 -21.88
CA ILE A 42 3.82 6.16 -23.04
C ILE A 42 2.40 6.66 -22.82
N ALA A 43 1.93 7.59 -23.65
CA ALA A 43 0.55 8.04 -23.62
C ALA A 43 -0.38 6.90 -24.06
N GLN A 44 -1.25 6.46 -23.15
CA GLN A 44 -2.22 5.40 -23.41
C GLN A 44 -3.59 5.84 -22.89
N GLN A 45 -4.63 5.52 -23.64
CA GLN A 45 -6.00 5.79 -23.23
C GLN A 45 -6.53 4.64 -22.39
N PHE A 46 -6.99 4.97 -21.19
CA PHE A 46 -7.68 4.05 -20.28
C PHE A 46 -9.06 4.64 -19.95
N PRO A 47 -10.01 3.81 -19.47
CA PRO A 47 -11.23 4.32 -18.86
C PRO A 47 -10.88 5.35 -17.76
N PRO A 48 -11.65 6.44 -17.63
CA PRO A 48 -11.48 7.36 -16.52
C PRO A 48 -11.61 6.65 -15.17
N PHE A 49 -10.90 7.15 -14.16
CA PHE A 49 -11.18 6.73 -12.79
C PHE A 49 -12.56 7.22 -12.38
N GLU A 50 -13.42 6.28 -11.97
CA GLU A 50 -14.71 6.60 -11.36
C GLU A 50 -14.56 6.51 -9.84
N PHE A 51 -14.72 7.65 -9.16
CA PHE A 51 -14.80 7.68 -7.70
C PHE A 51 -16.24 7.45 -7.27
N SER A 52 -16.43 6.76 -6.14
CA SER A 52 -17.76 6.57 -5.57
C SER A 52 -18.47 7.93 -5.39
N PRO A 53 -19.75 8.07 -5.77
CA PRO A 53 -20.54 9.26 -5.46
C PRO A 53 -20.53 9.59 -3.97
N ASP A 54 -20.30 8.60 -3.12
CA ASP A 54 -20.26 8.69 -1.65
C ASP A 54 -18.87 9.10 -1.10
N HIS A 55 -17.93 9.57 -1.94
CA HIS A 55 -16.57 9.91 -1.50
C HIS A 55 -16.48 11.04 -0.46
N GLN A 56 -17.54 11.83 -0.27
CA GLN A 56 -17.60 12.93 0.71
C GLN A 56 -18.33 12.57 2.00
N ARG A 57 -18.71 11.30 2.16
CA ARG A 57 -19.43 10.86 3.34
C ARG A 57 -18.58 10.96 4.61
N GLU A 58 -19.26 11.11 5.73
CA GLU A 58 -18.65 10.90 7.03
C GLU A 58 -18.35 9.41 7.21
N ILE A 59 -17.08 9.10 7.48
CA ILE A 59 -16.63 7.74 7.76
C ILE A 59 -16.03 7.67 9.16
N ASN A 60 -16.33 6.60 9.87
CA ASN A 60 -15.57 6.25 11.05
C ASN A 60 -14.25 5.62 10.62
N PHE A 61 -13.15 6.13 11.16
CA PHE A 61 -11.82 5.58 10.91
C PHE A 61 -10.98 5.59 12.17
N THR A 62 -9.98 4.74 12.20
CA THR A 62 -8.95 4.75 13.25
C THR A 62 -7.67 5.33 12.68
N LEU A 63 -7.13 6.36 13.34
CA LEU A 63 -5.82 6.93 13.04
C LEU A 63 -4.79 6.31 13.98
N THR A 64 -3.72 5.73 13.43
CA THR A 64 -2.68 5.07 14.22
C THR A 64 -1.29 5.49 13.76
N ASN A 65 -0.46 5.95 14.69
CA ASN A 65 0.98 6.04 14.47
C ASN A 65 1.59 4.68 14.86
N ASN A 66 2.12 3.95 13.88
CA ASN A 66 2.70 2.62 14.11
C ASN A 66 4.24 2.63 14.17
N GLY A 67 4.87 3.80 14.32
CA GLY A 67 6.32 3.95 14.33
C GLY A 67 6.98 3.98 12.94
N HIS A 68 6.26 3.59 11.89
CA HIS A 68 6.73 3.63 10.50
C HIS A 68 5.98 4.65 9.64
N GLN A 69 4.70 4.87 9.93
CA GLN A 69 3.82 5.83 9.26
C GLN A 69 2.63 6.18 10.15
N VAL A 70 1.88 7.20 9.76
CA VAL A 70 0.53 7.43 10.25
C VAL A 70 -0.44 6.73 9.31
N ALA A 71 -1.11 5.69 9.80
CA ALA A 71 -2.05 4.88 9.04
C ALA A 71 -3.49 5.21 9.41
N VAL A 72 -4.37 5.22 8.40
CA VAL A 72 -5.82 5.30 8.56
C VAL A 72 -6.42 3.95 8.21
N THR A 73 -7.10 3.33 9.17
CA THR A 73 -7.91 2.14 8.93
C THR A 73 -9.36 2.57 8.76
N LEU A 74 -9.92 2.35 7.56
CA LEU A 74 -11.33 2.56 7.29
C LEU A 74 -12.14 1.46 7.99
N SER A 75 -13.12 1.84 8.81
CA SER A 75 -14.07 0.87 9.34
C SER A 75 -14.90 0.32 8.18
N LYS A 76 -15.05 -1.00 8.10
CA LYS A 76 -15.99 -1.59 7.15
C LYS A 76 -17.38 -1.10 7.58
N ASP A 77 -18.10 -0.41 6.71
CA ASP A 77 -19.52 -0.20 6.96
C ASP A 77 -20.16 -1.58 7.09
N SER A 78 -21.02 -1.75 8.06
CA SER A 78 -21.90 -2.92 8.13
C SER A 78 -22.59 -3.05 6.77
N GLU A 79 -22.17 -4.03 5.96
CA GLU A 79 -22.93 -4.43 4.79
C GLU A 79 -24.30 -4.84 5.33
N ASN A 80 -25.30 -3.97 5.17
CA ASN A 80 -26.70 -4.38 5.29
C ASN A 80 -26.98 -5.28 4.09
N LEU A 81 -26.56 -6.55 4.22
CA LEU A 81 -27.00 -7.64 3.37
C LEU A 81 -28.46 -7.91 3.74
N ASN A 82 -29.37 -7.32 2.97
CA ASN A 82 -30.76 -7.78 2.86
C ASN A 82 -30.85 -8.79 1.72
#